data_AF-A0A498HE25-F1
#
_entry.id   AF-A0A498HE25-F1
#
_cell.length_a   1.000
_cell.length_b   1.000
_cell.length_c   1.000
_cell.angle_alpha   90.00
_cell.angle_beta   90.00
_cell.angle_gamma   90.00
#
_symmetry.space_group_name_H-M   'P 1'
#
loop_
_entity.id
_entity.type
_entity.pdbx_description
1 polymer ?
#
loop_
_entity_poly.entity_id
_entity_poly.type
_entity_poly.pdbx_seq_one_letter_code
_entity_poly.pdbx_strand_id
1 'polypeptide(L)'
;MEYGDMSHRQDVLSTYMGGAPAANPSYTSTSIKDNSTSSSRFVSQLDADLVYFLHKFHGAPTGSQKKLEARKQLLDEIAQREHADYSVKKIGELLFGNEMASKVLMNVRPPGQRLVDDWDCFKTLASSSANSKHNLGTYERRCGGLSRYGRKYTRAIANICNAGTSMEKMDAASNEACSKKTHL
;
A
#
# COMPACT_ATOMS: atom_id res chain seq x y z
N MET A 1 -14.90 4.60 -10.08
CA MET A 1 -14.16 5.64 -10.82
C MET A 1 -13.98 5.13 -12.24
N GLU A 2 -14.16 5.99 -13.23
CA GLU A 2 -14.04 5.64 -14.65
C GLU A 2 -12.95 6.54 -15.26
N TYR A 3 -12.12 5.99 -16.15
CA TYR A 3 -11.00 6.69 -16.78
C TYR A 3 -10.82 6.17 -18.21
N GLY A 4 -10.23 6.97 -19.10
CA GLY A 4 -10.00 6.60 -20.50
C GLY A 4 -11.14 7.05 -21.41
N ASP A 5 -11.35 6.33 -22.51
CA ASP A 5 -12.44 6.62 -23.44
C ASP A 5 -13.78 6.10 -22.90
N MET A 6 -14.70 7.05 -22.67
CA MET A 6 -16.03 6.76 -22.13
C MET A 6 -17.01 6.22 -23.18
N SER A 7 -16.63 6.24 -24.47
CA SER A 7 -17.45 5.68 -25.56
C SER A 7 -17.76 4.18 -25.33
N HIS A 8 -16.80 3.45 -24.77
CA HIS A 8 -16.90 2.03 -24.42
C HIS A 8 -17.95 1.68 -23.38
N ARG A 9 -18.50 2.67 -22.67
CA ARG A 9 -19.58 2.45 -21.70
C ARG A 9 -20.85 1.88 -22.34
N GLN A 10 -21.04 2.10 -23.64
CA GLN A 10 -22.21 1.63 -24.39
C GLN A 10 -22.03 0.20 -24.91
N ASP A 11 -20.82 -0.35 -24.86
CA ASP A 11 -20.54 -1.70 -25.34
C ASP A 11 -21.21 -2.74 -24.43
N VAL A 12 -21.78 -3.78 -25.03
CA VAL A 12 -22.36 -4.90 -24.28
C VAL A 12 -21.25 -5.68 -23.57
N LEU A 13 -21.49 -6.11 -22.33
CA LEU A 13 -20.47 -6.78 -21.50
C LEU A 13 -19.87 -8.04 -22.17
N SER A 14 -20.67 -8.74 -22.98
CA SER A 14 -20.23 -9.91 -23.74
C SER A 14 -19.14 -9.61 -24.77
N THR A 15 -19.00 -8.35 -25.21
CA THR A 15 -17.88 -7.91 -26.05
C THR A 15 -16.52 -8.11 -25.35
N TYR A 16 -16.49 -7.99 -24.02
CA TYR A 16 -15.26 -8.12 -23.23
C TYR A 16 -15.13 -9.46 -22.50
N MET A 17 -16.25 -10.04 -22.05
CA MET A 17 -16.27 -11.25 -21.22
C MET A 17 -16.72 -12.51 -21.97
N GLY A 18 -17.16 -12.38 -23.22
CA GLY A 18 -17.84 -13.45 -23.95
C GLY A 18 -19.26 -13.71 -23.41
N GLY A 19 -19.98 -14.63 -24.06
CA GLY A 19 -21.28 -15.12 -23.60
C GLY A 19 -21.11 -16.45 -22.86
N ALA A 20 -21.63 -16.56 -21.63
CA ALA A 20 -21.66 -17.84 -20.93
C ALA A 20 -22.62 -18.81 -21.65
N PRO A 21 -22.18 -20.02 -22.04
CA PRO A 21 -23.02 -20.95 -22.81
C PRO A 21 -24.26 -21.45 -22.06
N ALA A 22 -24.29 -21.30 -20.73
CA ALA A 22 -25.41 -21.67 -19.85
C ALA A 22 -26.29 -20.48 -19.41
N ALA A 23 -26.01 -19.26 -19.87
CA ALA A 23 -26.90 -18.14 -19.63
C ALA A 23 -28.17 -18.35 -20.48
N ASN A 24 -29.22 -18.85 -19.83
CA ASN A 24 -30.55 -18.97 -20.42
C ASN A 24 -30.89 -17.63 -21.12
N PRO A 25 -31.35 -17.63 -22.39
CA PRO A 25 -31.68 -16.39 -23.12
C PRO A 25 -32.75 -15.53 -22.44
N SER A 26 -33.40 -16.04 -21.39
CA SER A 26 -34.37 -15.36 -20.53
C SER A 26 -33.76 -14.55 -19.37
N TYR A 27 -32.44 -14.61 -19.13
CA TYR A 27 -31.78 -13.75 -18.14
C TYR A 27 -31.52 -12.37 -18.74
N THR A 28 -32.59 -11.61 -18.97
CA THR A 28 -32.48 -10.17 -19.20
C THR A 28 -32.07 -9.51 -17.90
N SER A 29 -30.96 -8.77 -17.88
CA SER A 29 -30.62 -7.86 -16.78
C SER A 29 -31.70 -6.79 -16.67
N THR A 30 -32.77 -7.07 -15.94
CA THR A 30 -33.66 -6.04 -15.43
C THR A 30 -32.87 -5.20 -14.45
N SER A 31 -33.01 -3.88 -14.56
CA SER A 31 -32.49 -2.92 -13.59
C SER A 31 -33.12 -3.21 -12.24
N ILE A 32 -32.47 -4.06 -11.45
CA ILE A 32 -32.84 -4.35 -10.07
C ILE A 32 -32.78 -2.99 -9.35
N LYS A 33 -33.95 -2.48 -8.93
CA LYS A 33 -34.00 -1.41 -7.93
C LYS A 33 -33.31 -1.97 -6.70
N ASP A 34 -32.10 -1.48 -6.44
CA ASP A 34 -31.24 -1.91 -5.34
C ASP A 34 -31.97 -1.75 -4.00
N ASN A 35 -32.58 -2.83 -3.50
CA ASN A 35 -33.06 -2.92 -2.13
C ASN A 35 -32.41 -4.09 -1.39
N SER A 36 -31.20 -4.47 -1.80
CA SER A 36 -30.38 -5.49 -1.13
C SER A 36 -29.32 -4.80 -0.27
N THR A 37 -29.68 -4.44 0.95
CA THR A 37 -28.70 -4.11 2.00
C THR A 37 -28.18 -5.39 2.65
N SER A 38 -27.56 -6.26 1.86
CA SER A 38 -26.71 -7.28 2.45
C SER A 38 -25.46 -6.59 3.00
N SER A 39 -25.41 -6.36 4.32
CA SER A 39 -24.23 -5.81 4.97
C SER A 39 -23.13 -6.88 4.99
N SER A 40 -22.44 -7.03 3.87
CA SER A 40 -21.18 -7.76 3.80
C SER A 40 -20.24 -7.21 4.87
N ARG A 41 -19.65 -8.09 5.70
CA ARG A 41 -18.61 -7.67 6.65
C ARG A 41 -17.32 -7.43 5.86
N PHE A 42 -17.02 -6.16 5.62
CA PHE A 42 -15.82 -5.77 4.89
C PHE A 42 -14.60 -5.70 5.82
N VAL A 43 -13.46 -6.17 5.32
CA VAL A 43 -12.15 -5.99 5.96
C VAL A 43 -11.30 -5.14 5.03
N SER A 44 -10.60 -4.14 5.57
CA SER A 44 -9.63 -3.36 4.82
C SER A 44 -8.57 -4.28 4.21
N GLN A 45 -8.25 -4.11 2.93
CA GLN A 45 -7.20 -4.92 2.29
C GLN A 45 -5.81 -4.71 2.94
N LEU A 46 -5.59 -3.55 3.57
CA LEU A 46 -4.36 -3.28 4.33
C LEU A 46 -4.28 -4.13 5.60
N ASP A 47 -5.42 -4.47 6.19
CA ASP A 47 -5.50 -5.19 7.46
C ASP A 47 -5.80 -6.68 7.29
N ALA A 48 -6.06 -7.14 6.06
CA ALA A 48 -6.36 -8.54 5.76
C ALA A 48 -5.27 -9.49 6.29
N ASP A 49 -3.99 -9.14 6.12
CA ASP A 49 -2.87 -9.97 6.58
C ASP A 49 -2.79 -9.99 8.12
N LEU A 50 -2.98 -8.83 8.78
CA LEU A 50 -3.00 -8.72 10.24
C LEU A 50 -4.17 -9.50 10.85
N VAL A 51 -5.37 -9.38 10.26
CA VAL A 51 -6.56 -10.13 10.68
C VAL A 51 -6.34 -11.64 10.50
N TYR A 52 -5.70 -12.05 9.40
CA TYR A 52 -5.32 -13.45 9.20
C TYR A 52 -4.39 -13.96 10.30
N PHE A 53 -3.30 -13.25 10.62
CA PHE A 53 -2.37 -13.66 11.68
C PHE A 53 -3.03 -13.68 13.06
N LEU A 54 -3.90 -12.70 13.34
CA LEU A 54 -4.69 -12.65 14.57
C LEU A 54 -5.58 -13.89 14.70
N HIS A 55 -6.33 -14.21 13.64
CA HIS A 55 -7.18 -15.40 13.61
C HIS A 55 -6.36 -16.70 13.73
N LYS A 56 -5.21 -16.77 13.06
CA LYS A 56 -4.28 -17.91 13.15
C LYS A 56 -3.76 -18.13 14.57
N PHE A 57 -3.45 -17.06 15.30
CA PHE A 57 -3.00 -17.13 16.69
C PHE A 57 -4.12 -17.55 17.64
N HIS A 58 -5.30 -16.94 17.54
CA HIS A 58 -6.44 -17.27 18.41
C HIS A 58 -6.99 -18.67 18.15
N GLY A 59 -7.00 -19.11 16.89
CA GLY A 59 -7.46 -20.44 16.49
C GLY A 59 -6.48 -21.58 16.80
N ALA A 60 -5.26 -21.28 17.26
CA ALA A 60 -4.28 -22.32 17.59
C ALA A 60 -4.45 -22.86 19.03
N PRO A 61 -4.30 -24.19 19.25
CA PRO A 61 -4.42 -24.79 20.58
C PRO A 61 -3.42 -24.20 21.58
N THR A 62 -3.88 -23.93 22.80
CA THR A 62 -3.04 -23.40 23.88
C THR A 62 -1.89 -24.35 24.21
N GLY A 63 -0.68 -23.81 24.39
CA GLY A 63 0.53 -24.60 24.65
C GLY A 63 1.14 -25.28 23.42
N SER A 64 0.51 -25.23 22.25
CA SER A 64 1.07 -25.83 21.03
C SER A 64 2.20 -25.01 20.41
N GLN A 65 3.15 -25.70 19.78
CA GLN A 65 4.19 -25.08 18.94
C GLN A 65 3.59 -24.19 17.84
N LYS A 66 2.47 -24.64 17.25
CA LYS A 66 1.71 -23.86 16.25
C LYS A 66 1.25 -22.50 16.77
N LYS A 67 0.84 -22.42 18.05
CA LYS A 67 0.43 -21.15 18.67
C LYS A 67 1.63 -20.23 18.92
N LEU A 68 2.77 -20.79 19.29
CA LEU A 68 4.02 -20.04 19.45
C LEU A 68 4.47 -19.43 18.11
N GLU A 69 4.45 -20.22 17.03
CA GLU A 69 4.78 -19.75 15.68
C GLU A 69 3.79 -18.70 15.17
N ALA A 70 2.49 -18.92 15.37
CA ALA A 70 1.46 -17.95 15.00
C ALA A 70 1.61 -16.63 15.77
N ARG A 71 1.96 -16.70 17.07
CA ARG A 71 2.27 -15.51 17.88
C ARG A 71 3.47 -14.77 17.31
N LYS A 72 4.55 -15.48 16.96
CA LYS A 72 5.73 -14.87 16.35
C LYS A 72 5.39 -14.14 15.06
N GLN A 73 4.67 -14.79 14.14
CA GLN A 73 4.27 -14.18 12.87
C GLN A 73 3.40 -12.92 13.07
N LEU A 74 2.47 -12.96 14.05
CA LEU A 74 1.66 -11.79 14.40
C LEU A 74 2.52 -10.63 14.92
N LEU A 75 3.48 -10.91 15.81
CA LEU A 75 4.38 -9.89 16.35
C LEU A 75 5.33 -9.34 15.27
N ASP A 76 5.83 -10.20 14.37
CA ASP A 76 6.68 -9.79 13.26
C ASP A 76 5.92 -8.85 12.30
N GLU A 77 4.66 -9.15 11.97
CA GLU A 77 3.80 -8.27 11.17
C GLU A 77 3.56 -6.92 11.87
N ILE A 78 3.26 -6.91 13.18
CA ILE A 78 3.07 -5.68 13.95
C ILE A 78 4.35 -4.84 13.95
N ALA A 79 5.49 -5.46 14.26
CA ALA A 79 6.78 -4.77 14.28
C ALA A 79 7.15 -4.20 12.90
N GLN A 80 6.86 -4.92 11.82
CA GLN A 80 7.09 -4.42 10.46
C GLN A 80 6.22 -3.20 10.13
N ARG A 81 4.96 -3.17 10.60
CA ARG A 81 4.06 -2.02 10.44
C ARG A 81 4.55 -0.82 11.23
N GLU A 82 4.89 -1.02 12.51
CA GLU A 82 5.42 0.02 13.38
C GLU A 82 6.71 0.64 12.81
N HIS A 83 7.62 -0.20 12.32
CA HIS A 83 8.84 0.26 11.66
C HIS A 83 8.53 1.11 10.43
N ALA A 84 7.66 0.65 9.52
CA ALA A 84 7.29 1.42 8.33
C ALA A 84 6.66 2.78 8.68
N ASP A 85 5.74 2.79 9.66
CA ASP A 85 5.07 4.01 10.12
C ASP A 85 6.06 5.01 10.74
N TYR A 86 6.94 4.51 11.62
CA TYR A 86 7.97 5.29 12.27
C TYR A 86 8.96 5.86 11.27
N SER A 87 9.53 5.02 10.41
CA SER A 87 10.57 5.42 9.46
C SER A 87 10.08 6.50 8.51
N VAL A 88 8.88 6.35 7.92
CA VAL A 88 8.35 7.34 6.98
C VAL A 88 8.03 8.66 7.67
N LYS A 89 7.43 8.60 8.88
CA LYS A 89 7.20 9.80 9.69
C LYS A 89 8.52 10.51 9.98
N LYS A 90 9.52 9.78 10.47
CA LYS A 90 10.81 10.34 10.86
C LYS A 90 11.56 10.94 9.66
N ILE A 91 11.52 10.28 8.50
CA ILE A 91 12.06 10.84 7.24
C ILE A 91 11.40 12.18 6.92
N GLY A 92 10.07 12.27 7.02
CA GLY A 92 9.35 13.54 6.79
C GLY A 92 9.80 14.65 7.74
N GLU A 93 9.93 14.34 9.04
CA GLU A 93 10.41 15.28 10.05
C GLU A 93 11.84 15.77 9.75
N LEU A 94 12.73 14.87 9.32
CA LEU A 94 14.11 15.20 8.97
C LEU A 94 14.20 16.05 7.69
N LEU A 95 13.31 15.82 6.72
CA LEU A 95 13.33 16.54 5.44
C LEU A 95 12.64 17.90 5.51
N PHE A 96 11.55 18.01 6.26
CA PHE A 96 10.65 19.17 6.20
C PHE A 96 10.41 19.84 7.56
N GLY A 97 10.91 19.27 8.66
CA GLY A 97 10.59 19.71 10.01
C GLY A 97 9.24 19.18 10.51
N ASN A 98 9.05 19.17 11.83
CA ASN A 98 7.89 18.54 12.48
C ASN A 98 6.54 19.11 12.02
N GLU A 99 6.46 20.43 11.82
CA GLU A 99 5.20 21.11 11.43
C GLU A 99 4.78 20.77 9.99
N MET A 100 5.74 20.73 9.06
CA MET A 100 5.46 20.55 7.63
C MET A 100 5.49 19.10 7.19
N ALA A 101 6.12 18.20 7.95
CA ALA A 101 6.22 16.78 7.62
C ALA A 101 4.86 16.16 7.29
N SER A 102 3.88 16.30 8.19
CA SER A 102 2.54 15.74 7.96
C SER A 102 1.85 16.37 6.74
N LYS A 103 1.94 17.70 6.63
CA LYS A 103 1.32 18.47 5.53
C LYS A 103 1.85 18.05 4.16
N VAL A 104 3.16 17.80 4.05
CA VAL A 104 3.80 17.36 2.81
C VAL A 104 3.52 15.87 2.56
N LEU A 105 3.82 14.99 3.52
CA LEU A 105 3.73 13.54 3.31
C LEU A 105 2.30 13.08 3.01
N MET A 106 1.30 13.66 3.68
CA MET A 106 -0.11 13.27 3.55
C MET A 106 -0.87 14.04 2.46
N ASN A 107 -0.20 14.94 1.73
CA ASN A 107 -0.86 15.74 0.70
C ASN A 107 -1.51 14.87 -0.37
N VAL A 108 -2.77 15.15 -0.68
CA VAL A 108 -3.54 14.51 -1.75
C VAL A 108 -3.68 15.52 -2.88
N ARG A 109 -3.11 15.20 -4.05
CA ARG A 109 -3.26 16.03 -5.23
C ARG A 109 -4.72 16.10 -5.70
N PRO A 110 -5.15 17.22 -6.31
CA PRO A 110 -6.48 17.34 -6.89
C PRO A 110 -6.80 16.20 -7.88
N PRO A 111 -8.08 15.82 -8.03
CA PRO A 111 -8.50 14.83 -9.01
C PRO A 111 -8.02 15.18 -10.43
N GLY A 112 -7.63 14.16 -11.20
CA GLY A 112 -7.11 14.33 -12.56
C GLY A 112 -5.61 14.63 -12.64
N GLN A 113 -4.95 14.98 -11.54
CA GLN A 113 -3.49 15.13 -11.51
C GLN A 113 -2.78 13.78 -11.28
N ARG A 114 -1.61 13.66 -11.89
CA ARG A 114 -0.68 12.53 -11.65
C ARG A 114 -0.16 12.54 -10.21
N LEU A 115 0.08 11.35 -9.66
CA LEU A 115 0.58 11.16 -8.29
C LEU A 115 1.93 11.87 -8.07
N VAL A 116 2.84 11.74 -9.04
CA VAL A 116 4.19 12.31 -8.99
C VAL A 116 4.52 12.97 -10.31
N ASP A 117 5.31 14.04 -10.26
CA ASP A 117 5.74 14.75 -11.46
C ASP A 117 6.96 14.13 -12.15
N ASP A 118 7.86 13.56 -11.36
CA ASP A 118 9.03 12.85 -11.83
C ASP A 118 8.95 11.39 -11.39
N TRP A 119 8.62 10.51 -12.34
CA TRP A 119 8.51 9.08 -12.10
C TRP A 119 9.87 8.42 -11.86
N ASP A 120 10.96 9.02 -12.34
CA ASP A 120 12.30 8.48 -12.15
C ASP A 120 12.86 8.86 -10.78
N CYS A 121 12.54 10.07 -10.28
CA CYS A 121 12.69 10.39 -8.86
C CYS A 121 11.92 9.37 -8.01
N PHE A 122 10.63 9.15 -8.31
CA PHE A 122 9.80 8.26 -7.52
C PHE A 122 10.37 6.84 -7.45
N LYS A 123 10.77 6.27 -8.59
CA LYS A 123 11.42 4.95 -8.64
C LYS A 123 12.73 4.98 -7.87
N THR A 124 13.57 5.99 -8.04
CA THR A 124 14.88 6.01 -7.36
C THR A 124 14.74 6.10 -5.84
N LEU A 125 13.73 6.81 -5.34
CA LEU A 125 13.47 6.89 -3.90
C LEU A 125 12.76 5.63 -3.37
N ALA A 126 11.77 5.11 -4.11
CA ALA A 126 10.86 4.06 -3.64
C ALA A 126 11.26 2.63 -4.01
N SER A 127 11.83 2.40 -5.19
CA SER A 127 11.68 1.11 -5.89
C SER A 127 12.68 0.03 -5.49
N SER A 128 12.16 -1.15 -5.16
CA SER A 128 12.67 -2.47 -5.53
C SER A 128 12.23 -2.78 -6.95
N SER A 129 13.07 -2.58 -7.96
CA SER A 129 12.79 -3.18 -9.26
C SER A 129 13.07 -4.67 -9.19
N ALA A 130 12.04 -5.51 -9.32
CA ALA A 130 12.16 -6.98 -9.37
C ALA A 130 13.09 -7.49 -10.49
N ASN A 131 13.38 -6.64 -11.49
CA ASN A 131 14.24 -6.96 -12.63
C ASN A 131 15.66 -6.37 -12.51
N SER A 132 15.97 -5.65 -11.44
CA SER A 132 17.32 -5.15 -11.16
C SER A 132 17.82 -5.71 -9.84
N LYS A 133 18.52 -6.86 -9.91
CA LYS A 133 19.23 -7.49 -8.79
C LYS A 133 20.27 -6.56 -8.13
N HIS A 134 20.50 -5.37 -8.69
CA HIS A 134 21.53 -4.42 -8.27
C HIS A 134 21.05 -2.98 -8.02
N ASN A 135 19.74 -2.67 -8.04
CA ASN A 135 19.30 -1.30 -7.74
C ASN A 135 18.07 -1.26 -6.82
N LEU A 136 18.33 -1.35 -5.52
CA LEU A 136 17.37 -1.01 -4.47
C LEU A 136 17.29 0.51 -4.37
N GLY A 137 16.08 1.04 -4.34
CA GLY A 137 15.80 2.46 -4.13
C GLY A 137 16.26 2.93 -2.76
N THR A 138 16.39 4.24 -2.60
CA THR A 138 17.00 4.85 -1.41
C THR A 138 16.33 4.46 -0.11
N TYR A 139 15.00 4.47 -0.05
CA TYR A 139 14.28 4.02 1.14
C TYR A 139 14.58 2.54 1.43
N GLU A 140 14.43 1.66 0.45
CA GLU A 140 14.57 0.22 0.65
C GLU A 140 15.98 -0.19 1.07
N ARG A 141 17.00 0.46 0.49
CA ARG A 141 18.40 0.24 0.86
C ARG A 141 18.68 0.58 2.32
N ARG A 142 18.01 1.59 2.89
CA ARG A 142 18.25 2.09 4.25
C ARG A 142 17.29 1.50 5.28
N CYS A 143 16.05 1.25 4.90
CA CYS A 143 14.94 0.93 5.80
C CYS A 143 14.36 -0.47 5.59
N GLY A 144 14.79 -1.18 4.55
CA GLY A 144 14.21 -2.45 4.12
C GLY A 144 13.03 -2.26 3.15
N GLY A 145 12.66 -3.35 2.47
CA GLY A 145 11.62 -3.32 1.43
C GLY A 145 10.25 -2.92 1.96
N LEU A 146 9.49 -2.19 1.14
CA LEU A 146 8.11 -1.84 1.45
C LEU A 146 7.22 -3.08 1.42
N SER A 147 6.76 -3.50 2.60
CA SER A 147 5.76 -4.57 2.73
C SER A 147 4.44 -4.21 2.04
N ARG A 148 3.50 -5.16 1.99
CA ARG A 148 2.15 -4.87 1.46
C ARG A 148 1.49 -3.70 2.20
N TYR A 149 1.64 -3.64 3.52
CA TYR A 149 1.23 -2.50 4.34
C TYR A 149 2.04 -1.24 4.00
N GLY A 150 3.37 -1.35 3.95
CA GLY A 150 4.29 -0.23 3.68
C GLY A 150 4.01 0.50 2.37
N ARG A 151 3.48 -0.19 1.34
CA ARG A 151 3.08 0.43 0.06
C ARG A 151 2.04 1.55 0.20
N LYS A 152 1.33 1.68 1.32
CA LYS A 152 0.48 2.85 1.60
C LYS A 152 1.28 4.16 1.59
N TYR A 153 2.60 4.10 1.86
CA TYR A 153 3.50 5.25 1.89
C TYR A 153 4.09 5.64 0.53
N THR A 154 3.70 4.96 -0.55
CA THR A 154 4.07 5.39 -1.91
C THR A 154 3.68 6.84 -2.20
N ARG A 155 2.51 7.29 -1.73
CA ARG A 155 2.11 8.71 -1.84
C ARG A 155 3.08 9.64 -1.12
N ALA A 156 3.54 9.28 0.08
CA ALA A 156 4.47 10.08 0.85
C ALA A 156 5.81 10.24 0.11
N ILE A 157 6.31 9.16 -0.50
CA ILE A 157 7.53 9.19 -1.33
C ILE A 157 7.32 10.04 -2.60
N ALA A 158 6.16 9.93 -3.24
CA ALA A 158 5.81 10.79 -4.37
C ALA A 158 5.78 12.28 -3.97
N ASN A 159 5.23 12.61 -2.80
CA ASN A 159 5.21 13.98 -2.29
C ASN A 159 6.62 14.51 -1.98
N ILE A 160 7.53 13.65 -1.50
CA ILE A 160 8.95 14.01 -1.34
C ILE A 160 9.58 14.40 -2.69
N CYS A 161 9.32 13.62 -3.75
CA CYS A 161 9.78 13.97 -5.10
C CYS A 161 9.16 15.28 -5.60
N ASN A 162 7.86 15.45 -5.41
CA ASN A 162 7.14 16.66 -5.83
C ASN A 162 7.61 17.93 -5.08
N ALA A 163 8.19 17.77 -3.89
CA ALA A 163 8.81 18.84 -3.13
C ALA A 163 10.24 19.20 -3.60
N GLY A 164 10.77 18.51 -4.62
CA GLY A 164 12.11 18.77 -5.15
C GLY A 164 13.24 18.27 -4.24
N THR A 165 12.96 17.30 -3.37
CA THR A 165 13.99 16.73 -2.48
C THR A 165 15.02 15.94 -3.29
N SER A 166 16.30 16.22 -3.08
CA SER A 166 17.39 15.50 -3.72
C SER A 166 17.57 14.09 -3.13
N MET A 167 18.17 13.20 -3.91
CA MET A 167 18.43 11.83 -3.48
C MET A 167 19.34 11.76 -2.26
N GLU A 168 20.32 12.65 -2.16
CA GLU A 168 21.28 12.71 -1.05
C GLU A 168 20.57 13.07 0.26
N LYS A 169 19.64 14.03 0.22
CA LYS A 169 18.82 14.39 1.39
C LYS A 169 17.94 13.22 1.82
N MET A 170 17.29 12.55 0.87
CA MET A 170 16.47 11.37 1.16
C MET A 170 17.32 10.22 1.75
N ASP A 171 18.53 10.00 1.22
CA ASP A 171 19.43 8.95 1.71
C ASP A 171 19.92 9.22 3.12
N ALA A 172 20.35 10.46 3.40
CA ALA A 172 20.76 10.87 4.75
C ALA A 172 19.61 10.75 5.76
N ALA A 173 18.41 11.26 5.42
CA ALA A 173 17.23 11.17 6.27
C ALA A 173 16.79 9.72 6.51
N SER A 174 16.81 8.87 5.47
CA SER A 174 16.47 7.46 5.59
C SER A 174 17.50 6.70 6.42
N ASN A 175 18.79 7.00 6.25
CA ASN A 175 19.84 6.43 7.07
C ASN A 175 19.64 6.78 8.54
N GLU A 176 19.39 8.04 8.89
CA GLU A 176 19.16 8.43 10.29
C GLU A 176 17.89 7.81 10.87
N ALA A 177 16.80 7.79 10.10
CA ALA A 177 15.51 7.23 10.55
C ALA A 177 15.59 5.72 10.80
N CYS A 178 16.39 4.99 10.03
CA CYS A 178 16.38 3.52 10.00
C CYS A 178 17.64 2.87 10.59
N SER A 179 18.69 3.64 10.90
CA SER A 179 19.89 3.12 11.59
C SER A 179 19.66 2.83 13.08
N LYS A 180 18.58 3.37 13.67
CA LYS A 180 18.20 3.02 15.04
C LYS A 180 17.52 1.66 15.02
N LYS A 181 18.27 0.61 15.35
CA LYS A 181 17.67 -0.62 15.88
C LYS A 181 16.79 -0.20 17.05
N THR A 182 15.48 -0.32 16.88
CA THR A 182 14.52 -0.21 17.98
C THR A 182 14.98 -1.22 19.04
N HIS A 183 15.51 -0.72 20.15
CA HIS A 183 15.67 -1.51 21.35
C HIS A 183 14.26 -1.85 21.83
N LEU A 184 13.81 -3.05 21.46
CA LEU A 184 12.71 -3.76 22.10
C LEU A 184 13.31 -5.03 22.71
#